data_AF-A0A9X5I3I8-F1
#
_entry.id   AF-A0A9X5I3I8-F1
#
_cell.length_a   1.000
_cell.length_b   1.000
_cell.length_c   1.000
_cell.angle_alpha   90.00
_cell.angle_beta   90.00
_cell.angle_gamma   90.00
#
_symmetry.space_group_name_H-M   'P 1'
#
loop_
_entity.id
_entity.type
_entity.pdbx_description
1 polymer ?
#
loop_
_entity_poly.entity_id
_entity_poly.type
_entity_poly.pdbx_seq_one_letter_code
_entity_poly.pdbx_strand_id
1 'polypeptide(L)'
;MNQKSVEKIQTATKFILWFRHCLPQPFQQVVRPYLAQPYQLALEILDCCSGEEPMTVETIAQKVAINKNTARQVLSALREGGLTFTISANRGWKCLQVNQQSLQAIEQTLERELIS
;
A
#
# COMPACT_ATOMS: atom_id res chain seq x y z
N MET A 1 -10.20 9.38 8.15
CA MET A 1 -10.75 8.09 7.68
C MET A 1 -11.52 7.42 8.82
N ASN A 2 -12.56 6.63 8.56
CA ASN A 2 -13.25 5.89 9.63
C ASN A 2 -12.48 4.59 9.97
N GLN A 3 -12.74 4.04 11.16
CA GLN A 3 -12.04 2.86 11.68
C GLN A 3 -12.19 1.63 10.78
N LYS A 4 -13.40 1.38 10.28
CA LYS A 4 -13.70 0.25 9.38
C LYS A 4 -12.86 0.26 8.11
N SER A 5 -12.61 1.43 7.53
CA SER A 5 -11.77 1.55 6.33
C SER A 5 -10.28 1.36 6.64
N VAL A 6 -9.82 1.76 7.83
CA VAL A 6 -8.44 1.51 8.30
C VAL A 6 -8.21 0.00 8.47
N GLU A 7 -9.14 -0.69 9.13
CA GLU A 7 -9.10 -2.15 9.31
C GLU A 7 -9.11 -2.91 7.98
N LYS A 8 -9.89 -2.44 7.00
CA LYS A 8 -9.88 -3.00 5.64
C LYS A 8 -8.49 -2.92 5.02
N ILE A 9 -7.79 -1.79 5.14
CA ILE A 9 -6.43 -1.66 4.60
C ILE A 9 -5.48 -2.59 5.32
N GLN A 10 -5.53 -2.61 6.66
CA GLN A 10 -4.64 -3.44 7.47
C GLN A 10 -4.77 -4.93 7.12
N THR A 11 -5.99 -5.44 7.10
CA THR A 11 -6.29 -6.85 6.77
C THR A 11 -5.98 -7.20 5.32
N ALA A 12 -6.22 -6.27 4.38
CA ALA A 12 -5.95 -6.48 2.95
C ALA A 12 -4.52 -6.13 2.52
N THR A 13 -3.58 -5.85 3.45
CA THR A 13 -2.24 -5.37 3.09
C THR A 13 -1.49 -6.33 2.15
N LYS A 14 -1.60 -7.65 2.36
CA LYS A 14 -1.00 -8.65 1.45
C LYS A 14 -1.58 -8.56 0.04
N PHE A 15 -2.91 -8.46 -0.09
CA PHE A 15 -3.59 -8.27 -1.38
C PHE A 15 -3.14 -6.98 -2.06
N ILE A 16 -3.07 -5.86 -1.32
CA ILE A 16 -2.63 -4.57 -1.86
C ILE A 16 -1.19 -4.67 -2.41
N LEU A 17 -0.31 -5.38 -1.71
CA LEU A 17 1.07 -5.60 -2.15
C LEU A 17 1.15 -6.49 -3.39
N TRP A 18 0.44 -7.62 -3.38
CA TRP A 18 0.35 -8.49 -4.55
C TRP A 18 -0.21 -7.75 -5.76
N PHE A 19 -1.31 -7.01 -5.58
CA PHE A 19 -1.93 -6.24 -6.65
C PHE A 19 -0.95 -5.24 -7.25
N ARG A 20 -0.16 -4.57 -6.41
CA ARG A 20 0.82 -3.58 -6.84
C ARG A 20 2.03 -4.20 -7.54
N HIS A 21 2.52 -5.35 -7.06
CA HIS A 21 3.83 -5.87 -7.45
C HIS A 21 3.79 -7.08 -8.40
N CYS A 22 2.76 -7.91 -8.30
CA CYS A 22 2.64 -9.16 -9.05
C CYS A 22 1.72 -9.00 -10.26
N LEU A 23 0.67 -8.19 -10.16
CA LEU A 23 -0.23 -7.94 -11.29
C LEU A 23 0.45 -7.01 -12.30
N PRO A 24 0.52 -7.33 -13.61
CA PRO A 24 1.11 -6.42 -14.58
C PRO A 24 0.37 -5.07 -14.66
N GLN A 25 1.12 -3.99 -14.88
CA GLN A 25 0.58 -2.62 -14.87
C GLN A 25 -0.67 -2.40 -15.74
N PRO A 26 -0.78 -2.96 -16.96
CA PRO A 26 -2.00 -2.81 -17.78
C PRO A 26 -3.24 -3.36 -17.07
N PHE A 27 -3.12 -4.49 -16.38
CA PHE A 27 -4.23 -5.07 -15.62
C PHE A 27 -4.52 -4.29 -14.35
N GLN A 28 -3.50 -3.80 -13.66
CA GLN A 28 -3.70 -2.91 -12.51
C GLN A 28 -4.55 -1.69 -12.89
N GLN A 29 -4.25 -1.06 -14.03
CA GLN A 29 -4.99 0.11 -14.51
C GLN A 29 -6.46 -0.20 -14.79
N VAL A 30 -6.76 -1.38 -15.33
CA VAL A 30 -8.14 -1.82 -15.61
C VAL A 30 -8.89 -2.14 -14.31
N VAL A 31 -8.25 -2.82 -13.35
CA VAL A 31 -8.95 -3.33 -12.15
C VAL A 31 -9.06 -2.27 -11.05
N ARG A 32 -8.08 -1.38 -10.91
CA ARG A 32 -7.99 -0.40 -9.81
C ARG A 32 -9.25 0.45 -9.63
N PRO A 33 -9.94 0.95 -10.68
CA PRO A 33 -11.19 1.70 -10.52
C PRO A 33 -12.33 0.92 -9.84
N TYR A 34 -12.29 -0.41 -9.90
CA TYR A 34 -13.32 -1.29 -9.34
C TYR A 34 -13.01 -1.74 -7.91
N LEU A 35 -11.82 -1.44 -7.38
CA LEU A 35 -11.49 -1.75 -6.00
C LEU A 35 -12.30 -0.85 -5.05
N ALA A 36 -12.52 -1.31 -3.82
CA ALA A 36 -13.10 -0.43 -2.80
C ALA A 36 -12.18 0.78 -2.55
N GLN A 37 -12.79 1.95 -2.32
CA GLN A 37 -12.08 3.22 -2.10
C GLN A 37 -10.88 3.13 -1.12
N PRO A 38 -10.94 2.41 0.03
CA PRO A 38 -9.78 2.31 0.92
C PRO A 38 -8.56 1.67 0.26
N TYR A 39 -8.76 0.69 -0.63
CA TYR A 39 -7.68 0.01 -1.34
C TYR A 39 -7.11 0.89 -2.45
N GLN A 40 -7.97 1.60 -3.17
CA GLN A 40 -7.53 2.59 -4.17
C GLN A 40 -6.62 3.63 -3.52
N LEU A 41 -7.05 4.19 -2.38
CA LEU A 41 -6.29 5.19 -1.65
C LEU A 41 -4.96 4.65 -1.11
N ALA A 42 -4.95 3.42 -0.59
CA ALA A 42 -3.72 2.76 -0.15
C ALA A 42 -2.72 2.61 -1.31
N LEU A 43 -3.20 2.19 -2.49
CA LEU A 43 -2.35 2.08 -3.68
C LEU A 43 -1.79 3.43 -4.13
N GLU A 44 -2.57 4.52 -4.06
CA GLU A 44 -2.13 5.88 -4.43
C GLU A 44 -1.04 6.39 -3.48
N ILE A 45 -1.19 6.14 -2.18
CA ILE A 45 -0.17 6.47 -1.18
C ILE A 45 1.10 5.65 -1.42
N LEU A 46 0.97 4.36 -1.75
CA LEU A 46 2.10 3.51 -2.08
C LEU A 46 2.83 3.98 -3.35
N ASP A 47 2.11 4.53 -4.34
CA ASP A 47 2.71 5.14 -5.55
C ASP A 47 3.60 6.33 -5.22
N CYS A 48 3.23 7.10 -4.20
CA CYS A 48 4.09 8.17 -3.70
C CYS A 48 5.35 7.62 -3.00
N CYS A 49 5.24 6.48 -2.32
CA CYS A 49 6.32 5.92 -1.50
C CYS A 49 7.28 4.98 -2.27
N SER A 50 7.02 4.69 -3.55
CA SER A 50 7.84 3.79 -4.37
C SER A 50 8.99 4.47 -5.11
N GLY A 51 9.15 5.78 -4.98
CA GLY A 51 10.26 6.53 -5.58
C GLY A 51 11.62 6.25 -4.92
N GLU A 52 12.70 6.74 -5.53
CA GLU A 52 14.04 6.65 -4.97
C GLU A 52 14.19 7.44 -3.67
N GLU A 53 13.48 8.56 -3.55
CA GLU A 53 13.51 9.44 -2.38
C GLU A 53 12.33 9.19 -1.42
N PRO A 54 12.57 9.14 -0.09
CA PRO A 54 11.50 9.08 0.90
C PRO A 54 10.58 10.30 0.87
N MET A 55 9.26 10.09 0.90
CA MET A 55 8.27 11.18 0.89
C MET A 55 7.67 11.44 2.26
N THR A 56 7.57 12.72 2.66
CA THR A 56 6.91 13.06 3.92
C THR A 56 5.40 12.85 3.83
N VAL A 57 4.75 12.63 4.98
CA VAL A 57 3.29 12.52 5.07
C VAL A 57 2.59 13.74 4.48
N GLU A 58 3.20 14.92 4.59
CA GLU A 58 2.66 16.17 4.05
C GLU A 58 2.68 16.19 2.53
N THR A 59 3.80 15.82 1.93
CA THR A 59 3.95 15.69 0.48
C THR A 59 3.00 14.65 -0.09
N ILE A 60 2.87 13.49 0.58
CA ILE A 60 1.94 12.43 0.18
C ILE A 60 0.49 12.95 0.22
N ALA A 61 0.10 13.61 1.31
CA ALA A 61 -1.24 14.14 1.47
C ALA A 61 -1.60 15.17 0.37
N GLN A 62 -0.64 16.04 0.01
CA GLN A 62 -0.80 16.99 -1.08
C GLN A 62 -0.95 16.30 -2.45
N LYS A 63 -0.06 15.35 -2.79
CA LYS A 63 -0.09 14.65 -4.08
C LYS A 63 -1.37 13.84 -4.29
N VAL A 64 -1.89 13.24 -3.23
CA VAL A 64 -3.11 12.40 -3.26
C VAL A 64 -4.37 13.23 -2.98
N ALA A 65 -4.25 14.54 -2.78
CA ALA A 65 -5.36 15.45 -2.47
C ALA A 65 -6.23 15.00 -1.28
N ILE A 66 -5.59 14.53 -0.21
CA ILE A 66 -6.24 14.13 1.05
C ILE A 66 -5.68 14.93 2.24
N ASN A 67 -6.36 14.86 3.38
CA ASN A 67 -5.82 15.45 4.60
C ASN A 67 -4.64 14.61 5.16
N LYS A 68 -3.72 15.31 5.84
CA LYS A 68 -2.51 14.74 6.47
C LYS A 68 -2.80 13.61 7.45
N ASN A 69 -3.94 13.69 8.17
CA ASN A 69 -4.30 12.65 9.14
C ASN A 69 -4.69 11.34 8.45
N THR A 70 -5.48 11.42 7.37
CA THR A 70 -5.84 10.27 6.54
C THR A 70 -4.60 9.62 5.96
N ALA A 71 -3.64 10.39 5.43
CA ALA A 71 -2.39 9.85 4.91
C ALA A 71 -1.62 9.06 5.98
N ARG A 72 -1.53 9.63 7.20
CA ARG A 72 -0.91 8.96 8.35
C ARG A 72 -1.64 7.68 8.75
N GLN A 73 -2.98 7.71 8.78
CA GLN A 73 -3.81 6.54 9.12
C GLN A 73 -3.58 5.40 8.13
N VAL A 74 -3.53 5.70 6.83
CA VAL A 74 -3.28 4.69 5.79
C VAL A 74 -1.86 4.13 5.88
N LEU A 75 -0.84 4.98 6.03
CA LEU A 75 0.56 4.53 6.21
C LEU A 75 0.72 3.63 7.45
N SER A 76 0.04 3.99 8.55
CA SER A 76 0.05 3.20 9.78
C SER A 76 -0.66 1.86 9.58
N ALA A 77 -1.83 1.85 8.94
CA ALA A 77 -2.58 0.63 8.64
C ALA A 77 -1.79 -0.34 7.77
N LEU A 78 -1.12 0.17 6.72
CA LEU A 78 -0.24 -0.64 5.86
C LEU A 78 0.94 -1.22 6.66
N ARG A 79 1.55 -0.41 7.53
CA ARG A 79 2.66 -0.86 8.38
C ARG A 79 2.21 -1.94 9.36
N GLU A 80 1.07 -1.75 10.01
CA GLU A 80 0.46 -2.71 10.93
C GLU A 80 -0.03 -3.97 10.22
N GLY A 81 -0.38 -3.88 8.94
CA GLY A 81 -0.69 -5.02 8.07
C GLY A 81 0.56 -5.76 7.57
N GLY A 82 1.75 -5.36 8.00
CA GLY A 82 3.01 -6.06 7.72
C GLY A 82 3.89 -5.43 6.64
N LEU A 83 3.51 -4.28 6.06
CA LEU A 83 4.39 -3.57 5.13
C LEU A 83 5.54 -2.89 5.87
N THR A 84 6.77 -3.13 5.43
CA THR A 84 7.93 -2.47 6.01
C THR A 84 8.25 -1.18 5.25
N PHE A 85 8.40 -0.09 5.98
CA PHE A 85 8.82 1.20 5.44
C PHE A 85 10.18 1.59 6.02
N THR A 86 11.04 2.17 5.21
CA THR A 86 12.19 2.93 5.71
C THR A 86 11.73 4.35 6.02
N ILE A 87 11.96 4.79 7.26
CA ILE A 87 11.67 6.16 7.69
C ILE A 87 12.99 6.93 7.77
N SER A 88 13.15 7.96 6.93
CA SER A 88 14.36 8.80 6.91
C SER A 88 14.38 9.82 8.05
N ALA A 89 15.54 10.46 8.28
CA ALA A 89 15.73 11.44 9.34
C ALA A 89 14.73 12.62 9.28
N ASN A 90 14.30 13.02 8.08
CA ASN A 90 13.25 14.02 7.86
C ASN A 90 11.81 13.48 8.00
N ARG A 91 11.64 12.27 8.56
CA ARG A 91 10.35 11.55 8.66
C ARG A 91 9.70 11.24 7.31
N GLY A 92 10.51 11.14 6.25
CA GLY A 92 10.08 10.66 4.95
C GLY A 92 9.84 9.16 4.98
N TRP A 93 8.80 8.71 4.29
CA TRP A 93 8.40 7.31 4.15
C TRP A 93 8.83 6.81 2.78
N LYS A 94 9.53 5.68 2.77
CA LYS A 94 9.87 4.94 1.56
C LYS A 94 9.45 3.49 1.75
N CYS A 95 8.73 2.93 0.78
CA CYS A 95 8.46 1.49 0.80
C CYS A 95 9.79 0.75 0.66
N LEU A 96 10.07 -0.20 1.56
CA LEU A 96 11.13 -1.14 1.28
C LEU A 96 10.70 -1.94 0.05
N GLN A 97 11.58 -2.04 -0.94
CA GLN A 97 11.35 -2.92 -2.07
C GLN A 97 11.09 -4.31 -1.50
N VAL A 98 9.88 -4.82 -1.74
CA VAL A 98 9.54 -6.19 -1.39
C VAL A 98 10.48 -7.06 -2.23
N ASN A 99 11.43 -7.72 -1.59
CA ASN A 99 12.39 -8.55 -2.31
C ASN A 99 11.65 -9.71 -3.00
N GLN A 100 12.25 -10.28 -4.04
CA GLN A 100 11.59 -11.27 -4.89
C GLN A 100 11.12 -12.52 -4.11
N GLN A 101 11.83 -12.89 -3.04
CA GLN A 101 11.43 -13.96 -2.13
C GLN A 101 10.15 -13.63 -1.35
N SER A 102 10.01 -12.38 -0.88
CA SER A 102 8.80 -11.93 -0.18
C SER A 102 7.60 -11.85 -1.12
N LEU A 103 7.82 -11.48 -2.39
CA LEU A 103 6.77 -11.50 -3.42
C LEU A 103 6.30 -12.93 -3.72
N GLN A 104 7.22 -13.88 -3.89
CA GLN A 104 6.89 -15.29 -4.09
C GLN A 104 6.13 -15.87 -2.89
N ALA A 105 6.50 -15.50 -1.66
CA ALA A 105 5.77 -15.92 -0.46
C ALA A 105 4.34 -15.36 -0.41
N ILE A 106 4.15 -14.11 -0.85
CA ILE A 106 2.82 -13.49 -0.96
C ILE A 106 1.98 -14.20 -2.02
N GLU A 107 2.54 -14.48 -3.21
CA GLU A 107 1.87 -15.24 -4.27
C GLU A 107 1.42 -16.61 -3.79
N GLN A 108 2.31 -17.40 -3.18
CA GLN A 108 2.00 -18.73 -2.66
C GLN A 108 0.94 -18.69 -1.55
N THR A 109 0.94 -17.66 -0.71
CA THR A 109 -0.06 -17.50 0.36
C THR A 109 -1.44 -17.24 -0.25
N LEU A 110 -1.51 -16.34 -1.24
CA LEU A 110 -2.77 -16.00 -1.91
C LEU A 110 -3.31 -17.16 -2.75
N GLU A 111 -2.44 -17.91 -3.45
CA GLU A 111 -2.84 -19.12 -4.17
C GLU A 111 -3.48 -20.16 -3.23
N ARG A 112 -2.92 -20.35 -2.04
CA ARG A 112 -3.50 -21.26 -1.04
C ARG A 112 -4.85 -20.78 -0.54
N GLU A 113 -4.99 -19.49 -0.25
CA GLU A 113 -6.24 -18.87 0.24
C GLU A 113 -7.35 -18.83 -0.84
N LEU A 114 -7.00 -18.89 -2.13
CA LEU A 114 -7.95 -18.91 -3.25
C LEU A 114 -8.42 -20.33 -3.63
N ILE A 115 -7.64 -21.36 -3.31
CA ILE A 115 -7.93 -22.77 -3.61
C ILE A 115 -8.63 -23.48 -2.43
N SER A 116 -8.54 -22.92 -1.21
CA SER A 116 -9.23 -23.41 0.00
C SER A 116 -10.63 -22.85 0.14
#